data_AF-A0AA90QT93-F1
#
_entry.id   AF-A0AA90QT93-F1
#
_cell.length_a   1.000
_cell.length_b   1.000
_cell.length_c   1.000
_cell.angle_alpha   90.00
_cell.angle_beta   90.00
_cell.angle_gamma   90.00
#
_symmetry.space_group_name_H-M   'P 1'
#
loop_
_entity.id
_entity.type
_entity.pdbx_description
1 polymer ?
#
loop_
_entity_poly.entity_id
_entity_poly.type
_entity_poly.pdbx_seq_one_letter_code
_entity_poly.pdbx_strand_id
1 'polypeptide(L)'
;MNQGFAPCILPCDAWATPVKLLHPESNLSQLVSTVKRLTFMPLHEIVPPMNSSNERESFSERLQQALKNAHYSPDSPTRLAREFNIRFDGRPITVHAARKWLVGEAIPTQEKLRMIAQWLGVPAEWLRFGGDENAAANGDGAGGLSRFESADVKLIADLQRLDEHHRQIAREFIRMLVRINYQK
;
A
#
# COMPACT_ATOMS: atom_id res chain seq x y z
N MET A 1 101.40 11.18 26.12
CA MET A 1 100.97 12.23 27.06
C MET A 1 99.87 13.07 26.41
N ASN A 2 98.81 13.37 27.16
CA ASN A 2 97.82 14.44 27.00
C ASN A 2 96.99 14.51 25.69
N GLN A 3 95.70 14.18 25.71
CA GLN A 3 94.54 14.87 26.34
C GLN A 3 94.09 16.10 25.55
N GLY A 4 92.81 16.11 25.13
CA GLY A 4 92.07 17.36 24.90
C GLY A 4 91.06 17.38 23.75
N PHE A 5 89.77 17.43 24.12
CA PHE A 5 88.61 18.00 23.43
C PHE A 5 87.71 17.10 22.53
N ALA A 6 86.44 17.05 22.95
CA ALA A 6 85.28 16.39 22.36
C ALA A 6 84.76 17.11 21.09
N PRO A 7 83.79 16.53 20.35
CA PRO A 7 82.38 16.75 20.73
C PRO A 7 81.41 15.58 20.50
N CYS A 8 80.40 15.57 21.38
CA CYS A 8 78.98 15.24 21.17
C CYS A 8 78.58 14.16 20.15
N ILE A 9 78.14 12.99 20.65
CA ILE A 9 76.85 12.38 20.27
C ILE A 9 76.28 11.68 21.51
N LEU A 10 75.10 12.13 21.96
CA LEU A 10 74.31 11.50 23.03
C LEU A 10 73.52 10.32 22.44
N PRO A 11 73.49 9.15 23.11
CA PRO A 11 72.36 8.24 23.04
C PRO A 11 71.38 8.55 24.17
N CYS A 12 70.10 8.65 23.81
CA CYS A 12 68.96 8.70 24.73
C CYS A 12 68.87 7.40 25.52
N ASP A 13 68.98 7.48 26.85
CA ASP A 13 68.39 6.47 27.73
C ASP A 13 67.97 7.05 29.09
N ALA A 14 66.75 6.68 29.46
CA ALA A 14 66.28 6.32 30.79
C ALA A 14 66.40 7.32 31.95
N TRP A 15 65.25 7.88 32.36
CA TRP A 15 64.96 7.96 33.80
C TRP A 15 63.47 7.75 34.11
N ALA A 16 63.28 6.79 35.02
CA ALA A 16 62.23 6.64 36.03
C ALA A 16 60.75 6.70 35.62
N THR A 17 59.99 5.67 36.00
CA THR A 17 59.17 5.67 37.23
C THR A 17 58.41 4.33 37.41
N PRO A 18 57.88 4.04 38.62
CA PRO A 18 57.81 2.69 39.18
C PRO A 18 56.44 1.99 39.11
N VAL A 19 56.50 0.68 39.38
CA VAL A 19 55.52 -0.20 40.05
C VAL A 19 54.06 0.26 39.99
N LYS A 20 53.27 -0.41 39.12
CA LYS A 20 51.82 -0.34 39.15
C LYS A 20 51.23 -1.71 39.53
N LEU A 21 50.86 -1.76 40.81
CA LEU A 21 49.73 -2.46 41.41
C LEU A 21 48.97 -3.45 40.50
N LEU A 22 48.99 -4.70 40.98
CA LEU A 22 47.98 -5.73 40.87
C LEU A 22 46.56 -5.15 40.64
N HIS A 23 45.94 -5.48 39.51
CA HIS A 23 44.61 -6.09 39.45
C HIS A 23 44.21 -6.44 37.99
N PRO A 24 43.52 -7.58 37.78
CA PRO A 24 43.04 -8.02 36.47
C PRO A 24 41.75 -7.30 36.10
N GLU A 25 41.87 -6.17 35.40
CA GLU A 25 40.70 -5.47 34.87
C GLU A 25 40.26 -6.09 33.53
N SER A 26 39.05 -6.62 33.55
CA SER A 26 38.05 -6.48 32.47
C SER A 26 38.21 -7.32 31.20
N ASN A 27 37.74 -8.57 31.26
CA ASN A 27 37.00 -9.15 30.13
C ASN A 27 35.49 -9.08 30.44
N LEU A 28 34.95 -7.86 30.45
CA LEU A 28 33.51 -7.59 30.53
C LEU A 28 32.90 -7.34 29.15
N SER A 29 33.63 -7.57 28.06
CA SER A 29 33.12 -7.44 26.69
C SER A 29 32.69 -8.77 26.08
N GLN A 30 33.22 -9.92 26.55
CA GLN A 30 32.80 -11.23 26.02
C GLN A 30 31.60 -11.87 26.74
N LEU A 31 31.24 -11.40 27.95
CA LEU A 31 30.07 -11.94 28.67
C LEU A 31 28.75 -11.20 28.39
N VAL A 32 28.77 -10.05 27.70
CA VAL A 32 27.56 -9.29 27.34
C VAL A 32 26.95 -9.77 26.01
N SER A 33 27.72 -10.46 25.16
CA SER A 33 27.24 -10.96 23.87
C SER A 33 26.49 -12.30 23.98
N THR A 34 26.79 -13.12 25.00
CA THR A 34 26.23 -14.48 25.12
C THR A 34 24.90 -14.53 25.88
N VAL A 35 24.58 -13.54 26.73
CA VAL A 35 23.28 -13.47 27.44
C VAL A 35 22.19 -12.80 26.59
N LYS A 36 22.54 -12.22 25.43
CA LYS A 36 21.57 -11.67 24.47
C LYS A 36 21.02 -12.73 23.50
N ARG A 37 21.02 -13.99 23.91
CA ARG A 37 20.37 -15.09 23.22
C ARG A 37 19.59 -15.86 24.28
N LEU A 38 18.26 -15.83 24.16
CA LEU A 38 17.29 -16.60 24.94
C LEU A 38 17.01 -16.10 26.37
N THR A 39 16.06 -15.18 26.46
CA THR A 39 14.91 -15.14 27.41
C THR A 39 14.15 -13.85 27.07
N PHE A 40 13.16 -13.94 26.18
CA PHE A 40 11.76 -14.05 26.58
C PHE A 40 11.35 -12.92 27.55
N MET A 41 10.83 -11.82 26.98
CA MET A 41 9.93 -10.94 27.72
C MET A 41 8.67 -10.64 26.88
N PRO A 42 7.50 -10.54 27.54
CA PRO A 42 6.18 -10.67 26.92
C PRO A 42 5.50 -9.32 26.66
N LEU A 43 4.51 -9.38 25.76
CA LEU A 43 3.41 -8.45 25.45
C LEU A 43 3.13 -7.29 26.43
N HIS A 44 3.32 -6.05 25.94
CA HIS A 44 2.28 -5.00 26.04
C HIS A 44 2.52 -3.92 24.95
N GLU A 45 1.79 -4.08 23.84
CA GLU A 45 0.97 -3.03 23.24
C GLU A 45 1.58 -1.61 23.10
N ILE A 46 2.16 -1.34 21.92
CA ILE A 46 2.16 0.02 21.38
C ILE A 46 1.37 -0.05 20.08
N VAL A 47 0.10 0.34 20.21
CA VAL A 47 -0.88 0.58 19.15
C VAL A 47 -0.17 1.10 17.89
N PRO A 48 -0.16 0.35 16.77
CA PRO A 48 0.35 0.92 15.53
C PRO A 48 -0.65 2.01 15.09
N PRO A 49 -0.26 3.05 14.35
CA PRO A 49 -1.22 3.93 13.69
C PRO A 49 -1.93 3.13 12.59
N MET A 50 -2.80 2.20 13.00
CA MET A 50 -3.45 1.18 12.17
C MET A 50 -4.67 1.79 11.52
N ASN A 51 -4.42 2.59 10.49
CA ASN A 51 -5.41 2.72 9.43
C ASN A 51 -4.76 3.10 8.10
N SER A 52 -3.83 4.07 8.08
CA SER A 52 -3.35 4.69 6.83
C SER A 52 -2.35 3.87 6.01
N SER A 53 -1.56 2.97 6.61
CA SER A 53 -0.72 2.02 5.82
C SER A 53 -1.61 0.98 5.16
N ASN A 54 -2.50 0.40 5.95
CA ASN A 54 -3.46 -0.60 5.50
C ASN A 54 -4.36 -0.05 4.37
N GLU A 55 -4.88 1.18 4.52
CA GLU A 55 -5.68 1.84 3.46
C GLU A 55 -4.90 2.00 2.14
N ARG A 56 -3.63 2.40 2.20
CA ARG A 56 -2.80 2.59 0.99
C ARG A 56 -2.43 1.27 0.34
N GLU A 57 -2.16 0.24 1.14
CA GLU A 57 -1.90 -1.13 0.68
C GLU A 57 -3.16 -1.71 0.02
N SER A 58 -4.32 -1.64 0.67
CA SER A 58 -5.59 -2.12 0.09
C SER A 58 -5.98 -1.34 -1.17
N PHE A 59 -5.70 -0.03 -1.24
CA PHE A 59 -5.87 0.75 -2.48
C PHE A 59 -4.99 0.20 -3.61
N SER A 60 -3.72 -0.08 -3.32
CA SER A 60 -2.77 -0.60 -4.29
C SER A 60 -3.22 -1.95 -4.84
N GLU A 61 -3.67 -2.86 -3.97
CA GLU A 61 -4.20 -4.17 -4.37
C GLU A 61 -5.42 -4.03 -5.30
N ARG A 62 -6.38 -3.18 -4.94
CA ARG A 62 -7.56 -2.90 -5.77
C ARG A 62 -7.21 -2.27 -7.11
N LEU A 63 -6.23 -1.36 -7.14
CA LEU A 63 -5.74 -0.75 -8.37
C LEU A 63 -5.10 -1.78 -9.29
N GLN A 64 -4.23 -2.64 -8.75
CA GLN A 64 -3.63 -3.72 -9.52
C GLN A 64 -4.69 -4.70 -10.05
N GLN A 65 -5.70 -5.02 -9.24
CA GLN A 65 -6.80 -5.88 -9.66
C GLN A 65 -7.62 -5.24 -10.79
N ALA A 66 -7.98 -3.96 -10.67
CA ALA A 66 -8.70 -3.24 -11.70
C ALA A 66 -7.90 -3.15 -13.02
N LEU A 67 -6.57 -2.98 -12.95
CA LEU A 67 -5.70 -3.02 -14.11
C LEU A 67 -5.71 -4.40 -14.79
N LYS A 68 -5.62 -5.49 -14.01
CA LYS A 68 -5.72 -6.86 -14.53
C LYS A 68 -7.06 -7.10 -15.23
N ASN A 69 -8.16 -6.68 -14.62
CA ASN A 69 -9.50 -6.80 -15.17
C ASN A 69 -9.67 -6.01 -16.48
N ALA A 70 -9.01 -4.85 -16.59
CA ALA A 70 -8.97 -4.03 -17.79
C ALA A 70 -7.90 -4.48 -18.80
N HIS A 71 -7.30 -5.68 -18.63
CA HIS A 71 -6.29 -6.27 -19.50
C HIS A 71 -4.97 -5.47 -19.59
N TYR A 72 -4.68 -4.62 -18.60
CA TYR A 72 -3.41 -3.92 -18.45
C TYR A 72 -2.46 -4.68 -17.50
N SER A 73 -1.17 -4.66 -17.82
CA SER A 73 -0.14 -5.23 -16.94
C SER A 73 0.02 -4.37 -15.68
N PRO A 74 -0.22 -4.91 -14.46
CA PRO A 74 -0.12 -4.15 -13.21
C PRO A 74 1.33 -3.78 -12.84
N ASP A 75 2.32 -4.48 -13.40
CA ASP A 75 3.74 -4.33 -13.07
C ASP A 75 4.47 -3.20 -13.83
N SER A 76 3.73 -2.41 -14.63
CA SER A 76 4.34 -1.37 -15.47
C SER A 76 3.91 0.04 -15.08
N PRO A 77 4.61 0.68 -14.10
CA PRO A 77 4.40 2.09 -13.75
C PRO A 77 4.51 3.02 -14.95
N THR A 78 5.41 2.71 -15.91
CA THR A 78 5.60 3.49 -17.13
C THR A 78 4.36 3.47 -18.02
N ARG A 79 3.72 2.30 -18.18
CA ARG A 79 2.51 2.16 -18.97
C ARG A 79 1.34 2.87 -18.30
N LEU A 80 1.18 2.72 -16.97
CA LEU A 80 0.15 3.43 -16.21
C LEU A 80 0.29 4.95 -16.37
N ALA A 81 1.49 5.49 -16.18
CA ALA A 81 1.73 6.93 -16.32
C ALA A 81 1.45 7.44 -17.74
N ARG A 82 1.84 6.67 -18.77
CA ARG A 82 1.58 7.01 -20.16
C ARG A 82 0.07 7.06 -20.45
N GLU A 83 -0.64 5.98 -20.16
CA GLU A 83 -2.08 5.88 -20.45
C GLU A 83 -2.92 6.89 -19.66
N PHE A 84 -2.51 7.17 -18.41
CA PHE A 84 -3.10 8.24 -17.59
C PHE A 84 -2.87 9.60 -18.26
N ASN A 85 -1.63 9.94 -18.61
CA ASN A 85 -1.30 11.26 -19.16
C ASN A 85 -1.97 11.54 -20.51
N ILE A 86 -2.25 10.51 -21.31
CA ILE A 86 -2.99 10.65 -22.58
C ILE A 86 -4.47 11.01 -22.35
N ARG A 87 -5.06 10.58 -21.22
CA ARG A 87 -6.47 10.77 -20.89
C ARG A 87 -6.72 11.94 -19.93
N PHE A 88 -5.66 12.58 -19.44
CA PHE A 88 -5.76 13.67 -18.48
C PHE A 88 -5.46 15.02 -19.11
N ASP A 89 -6.41 15.94 -19.08
CA ASP A 89 -6.21 17.31 -19.54
C ASP A 89 -5.49 18.19 -18.48
N GLY A 90 -5.31 17.67 -17.27
CA GLY A 90 -4.66 18.39 -16.16
C GLY A 90 -3.14 18.18 -16.08
N ARG A 91 -2.57 18.38 -14.89
CA ARG A 91 -1.12 18.17 -14.67
C ARG A 91 -0.74 16.70 -14.84
N PRO A 92 0.17 16.35 -15.77
CA PRO A 92 0.59 14.98 -15.98
C PRO A 92 1.26 14.42 -14.73
N ILE A 93 1.24 13.10 -14.60
CA ILE A 93 1.96 12.39 -13.54
C ILE A 93 3.30 11.87 -14.05
N THR A 94 4.25 11.75 -13.13
CA THR A 94 5.53 11.10 -13.39
C THR A 94 5.40 9.58 -13.21
N VAL A 95 6.30 8.82 -13.84
CA VAL A 95 6.40 7.36 -13.64
C VAL A 95 6.65 7.02 -12.16
N HIS A 96 7.39 7.87 -11.46
CA HIS A 96 7.63 7.73 -10.02
C HIS A 96 6.32 7.79 -9.22
N ALA A 97 5.43 8.75 -9.53
CA ALA A 97 4.11 8.83 -8.89
C ALA A 97 3.26 7.58 -9.14
N ALA A 98 3.25 7.09 -10.39
CA ALA A 98 2.56 5.84 -10.73
C ALA A 98 3.09 4.63 -9.94
N ARG A 99 4.42 4.52 -9.77
CA ARG A 99 5.03 3.46 -8.96
C ARG A 99 4.55 3.54 -7.50
N LYS A 100 4.51 4.74 -6.92
CA LYS A 100 4.05 4.92 -5.53
C LYS A 100 2.60 4.47 -5.33
N TRP A 101 1.75 4.62 -6.35
CA TRP A 101 0.36 4.13 -6.29
C TRP A 101 0.29 2.61 -6.38
N LEU A 102 1.08 2.01 -7.27
CA LEU A 102 1.12 0.55 -7.47
C LEU A 102 1.80 -0.23 -6.34
N VAL A 103 2.58 0.43 -5.49
CA VAL A 103 3.25 -0.18 -4.33
C VAL A 103 2.52 0.17 -3.02
N GLY A 104 1.49 1.02 -3.06
CA GLY A 104 0.78 1.45 -1.85
C GLY A 104 1.57 2.44 -0.99
N GLU A 105 2.57 3.13 -1.54
CA GLU A 105 3.29 4.18 -0.81
C GLU A 105 2.47 5.49 -0.74
N ALA A 106 1.59 5.74 -1.72
CA ALA A 106 0.77 6.94 -1.78
C ALA A 106 -0.59 6.68 -2.46
N ILE A 107 -1.61 7.41 -2.03
CA ILE A 107 -2.92 7.49 -2.70
C ILE A 107 -2.95 8.76 -3.59
N PRO A 108 -3.43 8.68 -4.84
CA PRO A 108 -3.62 9.85 -5.70
C PRO A 108 -4.60 10.86 -5.11
N THR A 109 -4.51 12.13 -5.54
CA THR A 109 -5.53 13.13 -5.24
C THR A 109 -6.89 12.72 -5.80
N GLN A 110 -7.98 13.23 -5.22
CA GLN A 110 -9.34 12.83 -5.59
C GLN A 110 -9.61 12.96 -7.10
N GLU A 111 -9.14 14.03 -7.74
CA GLU A 111 -9.27 14.23 -9.18
C GLU A 111 -8.61 13.11 -10.00
N LYS A 112 -7.35 12.78 -9.68
CA LYS A 112 -6.59 11.73 -10.37
C LYS A 112 -7.19 10.35 -10.10
N LEU A 113 -7.68 10.14 -8.89
CA LEU A 113 -8.37 8.92 -8.49
C LEU A 113 -9.65 8.72 -9.31
N ARG A 114 -10.49 9.76 -9.45
CA ARG A 114 -11.69 9.70 -10.30
C ARG A 114 -11.36 9.38 -11.75
N MET A 115 -10.29 9.95 -12.29
CA MET A 115 -9.90 9.67 -13.66
C MET A 115 -9.43 8.21 -13.84
N ILE A 116 -8.62 7.69 -12.92
CA ILE A 116 -8.21 6.27 -12.94
C ILE A 116 -9.45 5.37 -12.86
N ALA A 117 -10.37 5.68 -11.95
CA ALA A 117 -11.62 4.97 -11.78
C ALA A 117 -12.46 4.96 -13.07
N GLN A 118 -12.60 6.12 -13.72
CA GLN A 118 -13.30 6.27 -15.00
C GLN A 118 -12.63 5.50 -16.14
N TRP A 119 -11.30 5.49 -16.19
CA TRP A 119 -10.54 4.77 -17.20
C TRP A 119 -10.66 3.25 -17.01
N LEU A 120 -10.59 2.76 -15.78
CA LEU A 120 -10.66 1.33 -15.46
C LEU A 120 -12.11 0.81 -15.35
N GLY A 121 -13.11 1.70 -15.42
CA GLY A 121 -14.53 1.34 -15.33
C GLY A 121 -14.97 0.87 -13.94
N VAL A 122 -14.31 1.36 -12.87
CA VAL A 122 -14.64 1.00 -11.47
C VAL A 122 -15.06 2.24 -10.67
N PRO A 123 -15.82 2.10 -9.58
CA PRO A 123 -16.15 3.24 -8.71
C PRO A 123 -14.91 3.82 -8.02
N ALA A 124 -14.82 5.15 -7.97
CA ALA A 124 -13.75 5.86 -7.25
C ALA A 124 -13.74 5.52 -5.75
N GLU A 125 -14.93 5.43 -5.15
CA GLU A 125 -15.09 5.08 -3.73
C GLU A 125 -14.59 3.66 -3.45
N TRP A 126 -14.96 2.71 -4.32
CA TRP A 126 -14.48 1.32 -4.25
C TRP A 126 -12.97 1.25 -4.36
N LEU A 127 -12.36 2.02 -5.28
CA LEU A 127 -10.91 2.04 -5.43
C LEU A 127 -10.23 2.54 -4.14
N ARG A 128 -10.76 3.60 -3.52
CA ARG A 128 -10.18 4.25 -2.34
C ARG A 128 -10.40 3.48 -1.05
N PHE A 129 -11.63 3.12 -0.73
CA PHE A 129 -12.01 2.54 0.57
C PHE A 129 -12.34 1.06 0.50
N GLY A 130 -12.52 0.52 -0.70
CA GLY A 130 -13.17 -0.77 -0.89
C GLY A 130 -14.69 -0.62 -0.88
N GLY A 131 -15.37 -1.63 -1.38
CA GLY A 131 -16.80 -1.84 -1.14
C GLY A 131 -16.96 -3.21 -0.53
N ASP A 132 -18.06 -3.44 0.21
CA ASP A 132 -18.47 -4.77 0.61
C ASP A 132 -18.33 -5.70 -0.60
N GLU A 133 -17.65 -6.82 -0.42
CA GLU A 133 -17.35 -7.79 -1.47
C GLU A 133 -18.60 -8.37 -2.17
N ASN A 134 -19.79 -8.16 -1.58
CA ASN A 134 -21.10 -8.40 -2.22
C ASN A 134 -21.60 -7.29 -3.15
N ALA A 135 -21.04 -6.08 -3.08
CA ALA A 135 -21.36 -4.94 -3.93
C ALA A 135 -20.43 -4.86 -5.17
N ALA A 136 -19.29 -5.55 -5.18
CA ALA A 136 -18.35 -5.51 -6.31
C ALA A 136 -18.87 -6.21 -7.59
N ALA A 137 -19.94 -7.00 -7.49
CA ALA A 137 -20.68 -7.50 -8.66
C ALA A 137 -21.67 -6.47 -9.24
N ASN A 138 -21.94 -5.37 -8.52
CA ASN A 138 -22.82 -4.28 -8.92
C ASN A 138 -22.05 -2.96 -8.76
N GLY A 139 -21.21 -2.65 -9.74
CA GLY A 139 -20.49 -1.38 -9.78
C GLY A 139 -21.46 -0.21 -9.96
N ASP A 140 -21.82 0.46 -8.86
CA ASP A 140 -22.48 1.77 -8.89
C ASP A 140 -21.90 2.71 -7.83
N GLY A 141 -20.89 3.46 -8.23
CA GLY A 141 -20.35 4.56 -7.45
C GLY A 141 -21.23 5.80 -7.59
N ALA A 142 -21.96 6.15 -6.53
CA ALA A 142 -22.48 7.46 -6.09
C ALA A 142 -23.17 8.44 -7.09
N GLY A 143 -22.86 8.46 -8.38
CA GLY A 143 -23.73 8.96 -9.46
C GLY A 143 -24.66 7.88 -10.01
N GLY A 144 -24.37 6.61 -9.69
CA GLY A 144 -25.20 5.45 -10.00
C GLY A 144 -26.49 5.42 -9.20
N LEU A 145 -26.45 5.65 -7.88
CA LEU A 145 -27.64 5.56 -7.01
C LEU A 145 -28.82 6.40 -7.53
N SER A 146 -28.61 7.65 -7.94
CA SER A 146 -29.70 8.50 -8.43
C SER A 146 -30.23 8.07 -9.81
N ARG A 147 -29.37 7.51 -10.67
CA ARG A 147 -29.75 7.04 -12.01
C ARG A 147 -30.34 5.63 -11.98
N PHE A 148 -29.84 4.77 -11.10
CA PHE A 148 -30.30 3.42 -10.84
C PHE A 148 -31.61 3.46 -10.06
N GLU A 149 -31.74 4.31 -9.03
CA GLU A 149 -33.02 4.59 -8.38
C GLU A 149 -34.04 5.14 -9.39
N SER A 150 -33.64 6.05 -10.28
CA SER A 150 -34.54 6.53 -11.35
C SER A 150 -34.91 5.43 -12.37
N ALA A 151 -33.96 4.57 -12.75
CA ALA A 151 -34.19 3.49 -13.70
C ALA A 151 -35.04 2.37 -13.09
N ASP A 152 -34.81 2.02 -11.83
CA ASP A 152 -35.58 1.05 -11.06
C ASP A 152 -36.98 1.56 -10.76
N VAL A 153 -37.11 2.83 -10.34
CA VAL A 153 -38.43 3.47 -10.15
C VAL A 153 -39.21 3.47 -11.47
N LYS A 154 -38.54 3.74 -12.59
CA LYS A 154 -39.17 3.66 -13.92
C LYS A 154 -39.54 2.24 -14.31
N LEU A 155 -38.68 1.25 -14.07
CA LEU A 155 -38.96 -0.16 -14.33
C LEU A 155 -40.14 -0.66 -13.48
N ILE A 156 -40.21 -0.27 -12.21
CA ILE A 156 -41.34 -0.59 -11.34
C ILE A 156 -42.63 0.05 -11.88
N ALA A 157 -42.57 1.31 -12.31
CA ALA A 157 -43.72 1.98 -12.93
C ALA A 157 -44.14 1.27 -14.23
N ASP A 158 -43.20 0.86 -15.08
CA ASP A 158 -43.48 0.15 -16.33
C ASP A 158 -44.07 -1.25 -16.06
N LEU A 159 -43.53 -2.00 -15.09
CA LEU A 159 -44.07 -3.30 -14.65
C LEU A 159 -45.49 -3.19 -14.09
N GLN A 160 -45.83 -2.08 -13.43
CA GLN A 160 -47.19 -1.83 -12.94
C GLN A 160 -48.18 -1.53 -14.07
N ARG A 161 -47.71 -1.01 -15.22
CA ARG A 161 -48.52 -0.75 -16.41
C ARG A 161 -48.76 -2.00 -17.26
N LEU A 162 -48.03 -3.09 -17.02
CA LEU A 162 -48.21 -4.35 -17.72
C LEU A 162 -49.46 -5.10 -17.21
N ASP A 163 -50.10 -5.81 -18.13
CA ASP A 163 -51.20 -6.74 -17.82
C ASP A 163 -50.73 -7.90 -16.91
N GLU A 164 -51.63 -8.50 -16.14
CA GLU A 164 -51.31 -9.52 -15.13
C GLU A 164 -50.47 -10.66 -15.71
N HIS A 165 -50.81 -11.13 -16.91
CA HIS A 165 -50.09 -12.20 -17.58
C HIS A 165 -48.65 -11.81 -17.92
N HIS A 166 -48.43 -10.60 -18.46
CA HIS A 166 -47.09 -10.11 -18.82
C HIS A 166 -46.22 -9.83 -17.59
N ARG A 167 -46.84 -9.30 -16.52
CA ARG A 167 -46.18 -9.08 -15.24
C ARG A 167 -45.72 -10.41 -14.62
N GLN A 168 -46.53 -11.46 -14.72
CA GLN A 168 -46.15 -12.77 -14.21
C GLN A 168 -44.96 -13.35 -14.98
N ILE A 169 -44.94 -13.24 -16.31
CA ILE A 169 -43.80 -13.68 -17.12
C ILE A 169 -42.51 -12.92 -16.72
N ALA A 170 -42.58 -11.60 -16.59
CA ALA A 170 -41.44 -10.78 -16.18
C ALA A 170 -40.91 -11.19 -14.79
N ARG A 171 -41.82 -11.46 -13.84
CA ARG A 171 -41.45 -11.94 -12.49
C ARG A 171 -40.74 -13.29 -12.53
N GLU A 172 -41.23 -14.25 -13.31
CA GLU A 172 -40.59 -15.56 -13.43
C GLU A 172 -39.23 -15.48 -14.11
N PHE A 173 -39.08 -14.62 -15.11
CA PHE A 173 -37.79 -14.36 -15.75
C PHE A 173 -36.77 -13.79 -14.75
N ILE A 174 -37.17 -12.79 -13.96
CA ILE A 174 -36.32 -12.22 -12.91
C ILE A 174 -35.95 -13.29 -11.88
N ARG A 175 -36.93 -14.08 -11.39
CA ARG A 175 -36.70 -15.15 -10.42
C ARG A 175 -35.70 -16.19 -10.94
N MET A 176 -35.80 -16.53 -12.22
CA MET A 176 -34.90 -17.47 -12.89
C MET A 176 -33.48 -16.91 -13.04
N LEU A 177 -33.33 -15.64 -13.45
CA LEU A 177 -32.03 -14.98 -13.56
C LEU A 177 -31.33 -14.85 -12.19
N VAL A 178 -32.07 -14.52 -11.14
CA VAL A 178 -31.57 -14.46 -9.77
C VAL A 178 -30.99 -15.81 -9.37
N ARG A 179 -31.74 -16.90 -9.58
CA ARG A 179 -31.29 -18.26 -9.25
C ARG A 179 -30.00 -18.65 -9.97
N ILE A 180 -29.84 -18.28 -11.25
CA ILE A 180 -28.64 -18.60 -12.04
C ILE A 180 -27.42 -17.84 -11.52
N ASN A 181 -27.58 -16.60 -11.06
CA ASN A 181 -26.48 -15.79 -10.56
C ASN A 181 -25.89 -16.34 -9.25
N TYR A 182 -26.72 -16.93 -8.38
CA TYR A 182 -26.28 -17.55 -7.12
C TYR A 182 -25.66 -18.95 -7.26
N GLN A 183 -25.47 -19.47 -8.49
CA GLN A 183 -24.92 -20.80 -8.75
C GLN A 183 -23.50 -20.77 -9.35
N LYS A 184 -22.86 -19.60 -9.39
CA LYS A 184 -21.46 -19.41 -9.74
C LYS A 184 -20.64 -19.06 -8.51
#